data_AF-A0A2V3J9V5-F1
#
_entry.id   AF-A0A2V3J9V5-F1
#
_cell.length_a   1.000
_cell.length_b   1.000
_cell.length_c   1.000
_cell.angle_alpha   90.00
_cell.angle_beta   90.00
_cell.angle_gamma   90.00
#
_symmetry.space_group_name_H-M   'P 1'
#
loop_
_entity.id
_entity.type
_entity.pdbx_description
1 polymer ?
#
loop_
_entity_poly.entity_id
_entity_poly.type
_entity_poly.pdbx_seq_one_letter_code
_entity_poly.pdbx_strand_id
1 'polypeptide(L)'
;MGLKEARLYEKENAKVRCNVCAHRCSIPEGGYGICRTRQNRGGKLYTLIYGCVSSAHTDPVEKKPLFHFFPGSLAFSLGTVSCNFRCRHCQNWSISTAKPGDFCTAETEMSPEEVVSRAKREGCDGIAWTYNEPTIWFEYAYDCAKLAKRAGLYTVFVTNGFLTEEALNEVAPFLDAANVDVKAFSEGFYRKVCGARLKPVLETCERMLERGVHLELTYLVIPGYNDSDEEIGRFSEWVVWGLDASVPVHFSAFYPAYKMLEVPPTSVAGLERAHEIAKAAGVEYVYLGNVPGHEYENTFCPECGELLVERSGHRDRLRISGPEPKCPRPGCGKSLNIRL
;
A
#
# COMPACT_ATOMS: atom_id res chain seq x y z
N MET A 1 4.76 -9.62 -24.22
CA MET A 1 6.11 -9.43 -23.62
C MET A 1 6.10 -9.65 -22.09
N GLY A 2 5.64 -10.83 -21.62
CA GLY A 2 5.60 -11.14 -20.18
C GLY A 2 6.94 -11.51 -19.54
N LEU A 3 7.94 -11.89 -20.34
CA LEU A 3 9.27 -12.30 -19.85
C LEU A 3 10.25 -11.12 -19.93
N LYS A 4 10.74 -10.67 -18.78
CA LYS A 4 11.76 -9.62 -18.66
C LYS A 4 12.82 -10.06 -17.66
N GLU A 5 14.10 -9.85 -17.95
CA GLU A 5 15.16 -10.12 -16.97
C GLU A 5 14.90 -9.24 -15.74
N ALA A 6 14.88 -9.88 -14.57
CA ALA A 6 14.59 -9.23 -13.30
C ALA A 6 15.76 -8.32 -12.89
N ARG A 7 15.44 -7.30 -12.12
CA ARG A 7 16.38 -6.49 -11.38
C ARG A 7 16.64 -7.14 -10.02
N LEU A 8 17.70 -6.70 -9.35
CA LEU A 8 17.96 -7.05 -7.94
C LEU A 8 17.99 -8.55 -7.67
N TYR A 9 18.98 -9.22 -8.24
CA TYR A 9 19.29 -10.61 -7.91
C TYR A 9 20.79 -10.85 -7.95
N GLU A 10 21.24 -11.85 -7.21
CA GLU A 10 22.63 -12.30 -7.22
C GLU A 10 22.70 -13.79 -7.56
N LYS A 11 23.80 -14.19 -8.23
CA LYS A 11 24.07 -15.60 -8.51
C LYS A 11 24.60 -16.26 -7.25
N GLU A 12 24.03 -17.40 -6.89
CA GLU A 12 24.38 -18.16 -5.69
C GLU A 12 24.61 -19.63 -6.09
N ASN A 13 25.84 -19.98 -6.48
CA ASN A 13 26.19 -21.30 -7.02
C ASN A 13 25.25 -21.70 -8.19
N ALA A 14 24.51 -22.81 -8.03
CA ALA A 14 23.52 -23.32 -8.99
C ALA A 14 22.12 -22.69 -8.81
N LYS A 15 22.02 -21.59 -8.05
CA LYS A 15 20.78 -20.87 -7.74
C LYS A 15 20.92 -19.39 -8.02
N VAL A 16 19.80 -18.69 -7.94
CA VAL A 16 19.73 -17.23 -7.96
C VAL A 16 18.98 -16.75 -6.75
N ARG A 17 19.55 -15.81 -6.00
CA ARG A 17 18.87 -15.15 -4.88
C ARG A 17 18.16 -13.89 -5.36
N CYS A 18 16.84 -13.87 -5.23
CA CYS A 18 16.02 -12.70 -5.52
C CYS A 18 16.06 -11.71 -4.36
N ASN A 19 16.42 -10.46 -4.62
CA ASN A 19 16.55 -9.40 -3.60
C ASN A 19 15.48 -8.31 -3.75
N VAL A 20 14.33 -8.61 -4.35
CA VAL A 20 13.24 -7.63 -4.56
C VAL A 20 12.34 -7.47 -3.32
N CYS A 21 12.06 -8.56 -2.60
CA CYS A 21 11.27 -8.54 -1.38
C CYS A 21 11.96 -9.29 -0.24
N ALA A 22 11.55 -9.03 1.00
CA ALA A 22 12.20 -9.55 2.19
C ALA A 22 12.12 -11.09 2.35
N HIS A 23 11.46 -11.83 1.45
CA HIS A 23 11.59 -13.30 1.41
C HIS A 23 12.98 -13.76 1.00
N ARG A 24 13.73 -12.94 0.25
CA ARG A 24 15.07 -13.27 -0.27
C ARG A 24 15.18 -14.70 -0.83
N CYS A 25 14.23 -15.09 -1.69
CA CYS A 25 14.13 -16.47 -2.18
C CYS A 25 15.43 -16.89 -2.91
N SER A 26 16.00 -18.03 -2.53
CA SER A 26 17.07 -18.71 -3.27
C SER A 26 16.46 -19.73 -4.22
N ILE A 27 16.52 -19.44 -5.52
CA ILE A 27 15.73 -20.08 -6.58
C ILE A 27 16.65 -20.97 -7.44
N PRO A 28 16.46 -22.30 -7.45
CA PRO A 28 17.25 -23.20 -8.30
C PRO A 28 16.90 -23.03 -9.79
N GLU A 29 17.76 -23.51 -10.67
CA GLU A 29 17.50 -23.53 -12.13
C GLU A 29 16.12 -24.12 -12.45
N GLY A 30 15.36 -23.45 -13.33
CA GLY A 30 13.98 -23.80 -13.68
C GLY A 30 12.93 -23.52 -12.58
N GLY A 31 13.37 -23.25 -11.35
CA GLY A 31 12.51 -23.01 -10.18
C GLY A 31 11.93 -21.61 -10.13
N TYR A 32 11.01 -21.41 -9.18
CA TYR A 32 10.27 -20.16 -9.00
C TYR A 32 10.42 -19.60 -7.58
N GLY A 33 10.36 -18.28 -7.45
CA GLY A 33 10.21 -17.62 -6.16
C GLY A 33 8.86 -17.94 -5.51
N ILE A 34 8.71 -17.66 -4.21
CA ILE A 34 7.45 -17.92 -3.48
C ILE A 34 6.26 -17.18 -4.08
N CYS A 35 6.47 -16.01 -4.70
CA CYS A 35 5.43 -15.29 -5.43
C CYS A 35 4.99 -15.98 -6.73
N ARG A 36 5.69 -17.01 -7.21
CA ARG A 36 5.45 -17.71 -8.50
C ARG A 36 5.57 -16.84 -9.76
N THR A 37 5.98 -15.58 -9.62
CA THR A 37 6.14 -14.64 -10.75
C THR A 37 7.59 -14.44 -11.17
N ARG A 38 8.54 -15.03 -10.44
CA ARG A 38 9.98 -14.91 -10.66
C ARG A 38 10.54 -16.29 -10.96
N GLN A 39 11.22 -16.49 -12.09
CA GLN A 39 11.78 -17.78 -12.48
C GLN A 39 13.27 -17.66 -12.81
N ASN A 40 14.07 -18.60 -12.31
CA ASN A 40 15.47 -18.71 -12.71
C ASN A 40 15.58 -19.52 -14.02
N ARG A 41 16.20 -18.93 -15.04
CA ARG A 41 16.47 -19.57 -16.35
C ARG A 41 17.91 -19.29 -16.77
N GLY A 42 18.73 -20.33 -16.86
CA GLY A 42 20.14 -20.23 -17.23
C GLY A 42 20.95 -19.37 -16.24
N GLY A 43 20.65 -19.45 -14.94
CA GLY A 43 21.32 -18.64 -13.91
C GLY A 43 20.99 -17.14 -13.95
N LYS A 44 19.91 -16.75 -14.63
CA LYS A 44 19.36 -15.40 -14.63
C LYS A 44 17.93 -15.42 -14.12
N LEU A 45 17.56 -14.44 -13.29
CA LEU A 45 16.19 -14.31 -12.82
C LEU A 45 15.35 -13.53 -13.83
N TYR A 46 14.13 -13.99 -14.10
CA TYR A 46 13.16 -13.30 -14.94
C TYR A 46 11.86 -13.07 -14.18
N THR A 47 11.22 -11.93 -14.40
CA THR A 47 9.81 -11.74 -14.08
C THR A 47 8.94 -12.28 -15.22
N LEU A 48 7.82 -12.90 -14.85
CA LEU A 48 6.84 -13.51 -15.75
C LEU A 48 5.59 -12.66 -15.96
N ILE A 49 5.54 -11.50 -15.31
CA ILE A 49 4.36 -10.65 -15.23
C ILE A 49 4.64 -9.21 -15.70
N TYR A 50 5.75 -8.95 -16.42
CA TYR A 50 6.20 -7.58 -16.70
C TYR A 50 5.07 -6.67 -17.17
N GLY A 51 4.42 -6.92 -18.30
CA GLY A 51 3.27 -6.10 -18.74
C GLY A 51 1.89 -6.58 -18.28
N CYS A 52 1.78 -7.54 -17.37
CA CYS A 52 0.52 -8.26 -17.10
C CYS A 52 -0.40 -7.49 -16.13
N VAL A 53 -1.41 -6.81 -16.67
CA VAL A 53 -2.38 -6.00 -15.94
C VAL A 53 -3.67 -6.78 -15.74
N SER A 54 -4.00 -7.10 -14.48
CA SER A 54 -5.23 -7.83 -14.12
C SER A 54 -6.41 -6.94 -13.85
N SER A 55 -6.17 -5.68 -13.49
CA SER A 55 -7.19 -4.72 -13.14
C SER A 55 -6.66 -3.32 -13.44
N ALA A 56 -7.50 -2.48 -14.05
CA ALA A 56 -7.18 -1.11 -14.41
C ALA A 56 -8.42 -0.23 -14.24
N HIS A 57 -8.37 0.73 -13.32
CA HIS A 57 -9.50 1.60 -13.00
C HIS A 57 -9.04 3.01 -12.68
N THR A 58 -9.81 4.01 -13.11
CA THR A 58 -9.67 5.37 -12.60
C THR A 58 -10.50 5.48 -11.32
N ASP A 59 -9.82 5.70 -10.19
CA ASP A 59 -10.45 5.82 -8.88
C ASP A 59 -9.86 7.02 -8.12
N PRO A 60 -10.62 7.63 -7.19
CA PRO A 60 -10.09 8.63 -6.26
C PRO A 60 -8.88 8.10 -5.47
N VAL A 61 -7.99 8.99 -5.07
CA VAL A 61 -6.80 8.65 -4.28
C VAL A 61 -7.17 8.11 -2.88
N GLU A 62 -8.31 8.53 -2.34
CA GLU A 62 -8.88 8.09 -1.05
C GLU A 62 -9.19 6.59 -1.03
N LYS A 63 -9.46 5.98 -2.20
CA LYS A 63 -9.66 4.53 -2.32
C LYS A 63 -8.35 3.75 -2.08
N LYS A 64 -7.19 4.42 -2.13
CA LYS A 64 -5.85 3.89 -1.81
C LYS A 64 -5.43 4.28 -0.38
N PRO A 65 -6.38 4.25 0.57
CA PRO A 65 -6.40 5.02 1.83
C PRO A 65 -5.30 6.09 1.97
N LEU A 66 -5.32 7.06 1.06
CA LEU A 66 -4.40 8.19 1.04
C LEU A 66 -5.22 9.46 1.21
N PHE A 67 -5.55 9.81 2.46
CA PHE A 67 -6.42 10.95 2.77
C PHE A 67 -5.64 12.26 2.82
N HIS A 68 -4.33 12.18 3.03
CA HIS A 68 -3.44 13.32 3.18
C HIS A 68 -2.56 13.55 1.95
N PHE A 69 -2.80 12.85 0.85
CA PHE A 69 -2.00 12.96 -0.37
C PHE A 69 -2.87 13.29 -1.56
N PHE A 70 -2.88 14.56 -1.96
CA PHE A 70 -3.71 15.12 -3.03
C PHE A 70 -5.20 14.78 -2.89
N PRO A 71 -5.85 15.10 -1.75
CA PRO A 71 -7.25 14.73 -1.53
C PRO A 71 -8.16 15.30 -2.64
N GLY A 72 -9.07 14.46 -3.14
CA GLY A 72 -9.97 14.71 -4.26
C GLY A 72 -9.37 14.44 -5.66
N SER A 73 -8.08 14.09 -5.76
CA SER A 73 -7.44 13.77 -7.04
C SER A 73 -7.77 12.36 -7.55
N LEU A 74 -7.56 12.15 -8.85
CA LEU A 74 -7.78 10.84 -9.49
C LEU A 74 -6.45 10.14 -9.76
N ALA A 75 -6.37 8.84 -9.44
CA ALA A 75 -5.24 8.00 -9.81
C ALA A 75 -5.68 6.81 -10.67
N PHE A 76 -4.89 6.56 -11.72
CA PHE A 76 -5.03 5.38 -12.56
C PHE A 76 -4.49 4.16 -11.79
N SER A 77 -5.40 3.37 -11.24
CA SER A 77 -5.14 2.20 -10.40
C SER A 77 -4.84 0.98 -11.25
N LEU A 78 -3.75 0.28 -10.95
CA LEU A 78 -3.31 -0.93 -11.64
C LEU A 78 -3.05 -2.06 -10.66
N GLY A 79 -3.42 -3.28 -11.06
CA GLY A 79 -3.06 -4.51 -10.36
C GLY A 79 -2.53 -5.56 -11.32
N THR A 80 -1.87 -6.56 -10.76
CA THR A 80 -1.39 -7.74 -11.51
C THR A 80 -1.90 -9.03 -10.87
N VAL A 81 -1.26 -10.16 -11.15
CA VAL A 81 -1.58 -11.45 -10.56
C VAL A 81 -0.51 -11.91 -9.58
N SER A 82 -0.93 -12.82 -8.71
CA SER A 82 -0.15 -13.36 -7.59
C SER A 82 0.16 -12.32 -6.50
N CYS A 83 0.86 -12.75 -5.45
CA CYS A 83 1.35 -11.93 -4.34
C CYS A 83 2.53 -12.63 -3.67
N ASN A 84 3.38 -11.89 -2.94
CA ASN A 84 4.42 -12.46 -2.07
C ASN A 84 3.88 -12.89 -0.68
N PHE A 85 2.67 -12.48 -0.30
CA PHE A 85 1.98 -12.93 0.92
C PHE A 85 0.93 -14.00 0.59
N ARG A 86 0.41 -14.66 1.63
CA ARG A 86 -0.65 -15.69 1.59
C ARG A 86 -1.76 -15.40 2.60
N CYS A 87 -2.13 -14.13 2.73
CA CYS A 87 -3.16 -13.64 3.64
C CYS A 87 -4.45 -14.46 3.54
N ARG A 88 -4.89 -15.07 4.64
CA ARG A 88 -6.14 -15.85 4.70
C ARG A 88 -7.41 -15.00 4.54
N HIS A 89 -7.31 -13.69 4.79
CA HIS A 89 -8.39 -12.70 4.67
C HIS A 89 -8.37 -11.93 3.33
N CYS A 90 -7.53 -12.32 2.35
CA CYS A 90 -7.33 -11.51 1.14
C CYS A 90 -8.65 -11.29 0.39
N GLN A 91 -9.06 -10.03 0.24
CA GLN A 91 -10.27 -9.65 -0.49
C GLN A 91 -10.09 -9.79 -2.01
N ASN A 92 -8.86 -9.62 -2.51
CA ASN A 92 -8.48 -9.81 -3.91
C ASN A 92 -7.86 -11.20 -4.16
N TRP A 93 -8.30 -12.23 -3.43
CA TRP A 93 -7.70 -13.57 -3.48
C TRP A 93 -7.73 -14.19 -4.88
N SER A 94 -8.73 -13.87 -5.70
CA SER A 94 -8.87 -14.38 -7.07
C SER A 94 -7.66 -14.01 -7.93
N ILE A 95 -7.21 -12.75 -7.88
CA ILE A 95 -6.02 -12.29 -8.60
C ILE A 95 -4.73 -12.59 -7.84
N SER A 96 -4.72 -12.46 -6.50
CA SER A 96 -3.49 -12.61 -5.69
C SER A 96 -3.04 -14.06 -5.54
N THR A 97 -3.90 -15.02 -5.88
CA THR A 97 -3.59 -16.46 -5.92
C THR A 97 -3.56 -17.05 -7.33
N ALA A 98 -3.88 -16.27 -8.36
CA ALA A 98 -3.73 -16.67 -9.75
C ALA A 98 -2.26 -16.94 -10.11
N LYS A 99 -2.01 -17.86 -11.05
CA LYS A 99 -0.69 -18.08 -11.61
C LYS A 99 -0.53 -17.22 -12.87
N PRO A 100 0.69 -16.75 -13.19
CA PRO A 100 0.91 -15.98 -14.41
C PRO A 100 0.39 -16.67 -15.68
N GLY A 101 0.58 -17.98 -15.81
CA GLY A 101 0.12 -18.76 -16.97
C GLY A 101 -1.39 -18.87 -17.15
N ASP A 102 -2.18 -18.56 -16.11
CA ASP A 102 -3.64 -18.64 -16.17
C ASP A 102 -4.28 -17.31 -16.63
N PHE A 103 -3.50 -16.22 -16.67
CA PHE A 103 -4.03 -14.86 -16.81
C PHE A 103 -3.24 -13.98 -17.78
N CYS A 104 -1.92 -14.09 -17.81
CA CYS A 104 -1.08 -13.19 -18.59
C CYS A 104 -1.08 -13.59 -20.06
N THR A 105 -1.83 -12.85 -20.87
CA THR A 105 -2.01 -13.03 -22.31
C THR A 105 -1.71 -11.70 -23.03
N ALA A 106 -1.82 -11.67 -24.36
CA ALA A 106 -1.63 -10.44 -25.12
C ALA A 106 -2.72 -9.40 -24.82
N GLU A 107 -3.94 -9.85 -24.47
CA GLU A 107 -5.09 -9.01 -24.18
C GLU A 107 -5.02 -8.34 -22.80
N THR A 108 -4.26 -8.92 -21.88
CA THR A 108 -4.04 -8.39 -20.53
C THR A 108 -2.72 -7.63 -20.41
N GLU A 109 -2.03 -7.42 -21.54
CA GLU A 109 -0.76 -6.71 -21.57
C GLU A 109 -0.94 -5.20 -21.78
N MET A 110 -0.18 -4.40 -21.03
CA MET A 110 -0.08 -2.96 -21.23
C MET A 110 1.36 -2.51 -21.08
N SER A 111 1.88 -1.77 -22.04
CA SER A 111 3.22 -1.17 -21.96
C SER A 111 3.26 0.00 -20.97
N PRO A 112 4.44 0.34 -20.41
CA PRO A 112 4.59 1.52 -19.57
C PRO A 112 4.15 2.85 -20.24
N GLU A 113 4.36 2.98 -21.55
CA GLU A 113 3.94 4.14 -22.33
C GLU A 113 2.41 4.22 -22.44
N GLU A 114 1.75 3.08 -22.65
CA GLU A 114 0.28 3.00 -22.68
C GLU A 114 -0.32 3.34 -21.31
N VAL A 115 0.27 2.88 -20.21
CA VAL A 115 -0.16 3.23 -18.85
C VAL A 115 -0.19 4.75 -18.67
N VAL A 116 0.90 5.43 -19.00
CA VAL A 116 1.01 6.89 -18.84
C VAL A 116 0.09 7.64 -19.80
N SER A 117 0.00 7.17 -21.06
CA SER A 117 -0.93 7.75 -22.04
C SER A 117 -2.38 7.62 -21.59
N ARG A 118 -2.75 6.47 -21.02
CA ARG A 118 -4.11 6.20 -20.55
C ARG A 118 -4.45 7.00 -19.30
N ALA A 119 -3.55 7.08 -18.31
CA ALA A 119 -3.73 7.91 -17.13
C ALA A 119 -4.02 9.38 -17.50
N LYS A 120 -3.23 9.96 -18.43
CA LYS A 120 -3.47 11.33 -18.92
C LYS A 120 -4.79 11.50 -19.63
N ARG A 121 -5.15 10.54 -20.48
CA ARG A 121 -6.40 10.57 -21.27
C ARG A 121 -7.63 10.47 -20.39
N GLU A 122 -7.54 9.71 -19.30
CA GLU A 122 -8.60 9.56 -18.30
C GLU A 122 -8.60 10.69 -17.25
N GLY A 123 -7.74 11.71 -17.41
CA GLY A 123 -7.71 12.87 -16.51
C GLY A 123 -7.19 12.55 -15.11
N CYS A 124 -6.36 11.52 -14.96
CA CYS A 124 -5.72 11.21 -13.69
C CYS A 124 -4.52 12.12 -13.42
N ASP A 125 -4.35 12.47 -12.15
CA ASP A 125 -3.22 13.23 -11.61
C ASP A 125 -2.03 12.31 -11.27
N GLY A 126 -2.27 11.01 -11.14
CA GLY A 126 -1.23 10.02 -10.84
C GLY A 126 -1.55 8.59 -11.26
N ILE A 127 -0.61 7.69 -10.94
CA ILE A 127 -0.74 6.24 -11.16
C ILE A 127 -0.53 5.54 -9.81
N ALA A 128 -1.40 4.58 -9.51
CA ALA A 128 -1.34 3.80 -8.28
C ALA A 128 -1.20 2.31 -8.60
N TRP A 129 -0.23 1.63 -7.99
CA TRP A 129 -0.13 0.18 -8.03
C TRP A 129 -0.75 -0.40 -6.77
N THR A 130 -1.81 -1.20 -6.94
CA THR A 130 -2.71 -1.64 -5.88
C THR A 130 -3.32 -3.01 -6.21
N TYR A 131 -4.37 -3.40 -5.48
CA TYR A 131 -5.13 -4.66 -5.52
C TYR A 131 -4.36 -5.90 -5.05
N ASN A 132 -3.07 -6.01 -5.34
CA ASN A 132 -2.23 -7.11 -4.87
C ASN A 132 -0.92 -6.67 -4.22
N GLU A 133 0.21 -6.68 -4.93
CA GLU A 133 1.50 -6.29 -4.37
C GLU A 133 2.44 -5.73 -5.45
N PRO A 134 2.71 -4.41 -5.46
CA PRO A 134 3.61 -3.79 -6.44
C PRO A 134 5.04 -4.34 -6.37
N THR A 135 5.52 -4.77 -5.19
CA THR A 135 6.90 -5.27 -5.03
C THR A 135 7.18 -6.47 -5.93
N ILE A 136 6.23 -7.38 -6.16
CA ILE A 136 6.49 -8.52 -7.05
C ILE A 136 6.51 -8.10 -8.54
N TRP A 137 5.92 -6.94 -8.84
CA TRP A 137 5.80 -6.31 -10.15
C TRP A 137 6.85 -5.20 -10.39
N PHE A 138 7.94 -5.27 -9.62
CA PHE A 138 8.95 -4.22 -9.46
C PHE A 138 9.42 -3.56 -10.76
N GLU A 139 9.89 -4.33 -11.75
CA GLU A 139 10.46 -3.77 -12.99
C GLU A 139 9.44 -2.93 -13.76
N TYR A 140 8.20 -3.41 -13.79
CA TYR A 140 7.13 -2.72 -14.49
C TYR A 140 6.72 -1.45 -13.76
N ALA A 141 6.50 -1.55 -12.45
CA ALA A 141 6.19 -0.39 -11.62
C ALA A 141 7.29 0.68 -11.70
N TYR A 142 8.57 0.27 -11.67
CA TYR A 142 9.72 1.16 -11.82
C TYR A 142 9.77 1.86 -13.19
N ASP A 143 9.64 1.11 -14.29
CA ASP A 143 9.71 1.68 -15.64
C ASP A 143 8.51 2.62 -15.90
N CYS A 144 7.31 2.23 -15.44
CA CYS A 144 6.12 3.09 -15.48
C CYS A 144 6.28 4.35 -14.62
N ALA A 145 6.75 4.22 -13.37
CA ALA A 145 6.94 5.35 -12.45
C ALA A 145 7.89 6.39 -13.05
N LYS A 146 9.00 5.96 -13.67
CA LYS A 146 9.93 6.88 -14.37
C LYS A 146 9.26 7.66 -15.49
N LEU A 147 8.40 7.01 -16.27
CA LEU A 147 7.63 7.67 -17.33
C LEU A 147 6.58 8.60 -16.74
N ALA A 148 5.88 8.18 -15.68
CA ALA A 148 4.87 8.97 -14.97
C ALA A 148 5.46 10.28 -14.44
N LYS A 149 6.62 10.22 -13.76
CA LYS A 149 7.31 11.41 -13.26
C LYS A 149 7.69 12.39 -14.39
N ARG A 150 8.21 11.89 -15.53
CA ARG A 150 8.48 12.75 -16.71
C ARG A 150 7.22 13.37 -17.29
N ALA A 151 6.08 12.72 -17.08
CA ALA A 151 4.80 13.15 -17.60
C ALA A 151 4.05 14.10 -16.65
N GLY A 152 4.60 14.41 -15.46
CA GLY A 152 3.97 15.25 -14.44
C GLY A 152 2.92 14.52 -13.59
N LEU A 153 2.92 13.20 -13.59
CA LEU A 153 2.01 12.37 -12.79
C LEU A 153 2.68 11.93 -11.49
N TYR A 154 1.93 11.95 -10.38
CA TYR A 154 2.42 11.34 -9.13
C TYR A 154 2.33 9.81 -9.17
N THR A 155 3.05 9.16 -8.26
CA THR A 155 3.11 7.69 -8.16
C THR A 155 2.79 7.20 -6.75
N VAL A 156 1.97 6.16 -6.66
CA VAL A 156 1.47 5.61 -5.39
C VAL A 156 1.67 4.10 -5.34
N PHE A 157 2.17 3.59 -4.22
CA PHE A 157 2.12 2.15 -3.90
C PHE A 157 1.08 1.89 -2.80
N VAL A 158 0.16 0.96 -3.05
CA VAL A 158 -0.63 0.30 -2.00
C VAL A 158 -0.05 -1.09 -1.82
N THR A 159 0.63 -1.32 -0.70
CA THR A 159 1.57 -2.44 -0.54
C THR A 159 1.49 -3.06 0.85
N ASN A 160 1.89 -4.33 0.95
CA ASN A 160 2.17 -4.95 2.24
C ASN A 160 3.52 -4.55 2.86
N GLY A 161 4.28 -3.65 2.22
CA GLY A 161 5.51 -3.07 2.76
C GLY A 161 6.67 -4.05 2.85
N PHE A 162 6.65 -5.17 2.14
CA PHE A 162 7.68 -6.22 2.26
C PHE A 162 8.86 -6.06 1.29
N LEU A 163 9.17 -4.81 0.92
CA LEU A 163 10.31 -4.47 0.07
C LEU A 163 11.62 -4.78 0.80
N THR A 164 12.67 -5.08 0.03
CA THR A 164 14.04 -4.97 0.56
C THR A 164 14.48 -3.52 0.52
N GLU A 165 15.54 -3.19 1.27
CA GLU A 165 16.15 -1.87 1.20
C GLU A 165 16.68 -1.57 -0.22
N GLU A 166 17.25 -2.56 -0.90
CA GLU A 166 17.74 -2.44 -2.27
C GLU A 166 16.62 -2.06 -3.25
N ALA A 167 15.45 -2.70 -3.12
CA ALA A 167 14.28 -2.39 -3.94
C ALA A 167 13.72 -1.00 -3.63
N LEU A 168 13.63 -0.66 -2.35
CA LEU A 168 13.16 0.65 -1.93
C LEU A 168 14.10 1.77 -2.43
N ASN A 169 15.43 1.57 -2.35
CA ASN A 169 16.42 2.54 -2.83
C ASN A 169 16.28 2.82 -4.34
N GLU A 170 15.98 1.80 -5.14
CA GLU A 170 15.78 1.99 -6.58
C GLU A 170 14.47 2.72 -6.91
N VAL A 171 13.37 2.44 -6.20
CA VAL A 171 12.04 2.99 -6.54
C VAL A 171 11.72 4.31 -5.84
N ALA A 172 12.26 4.58 -4.65
CA ALA A 172 11.96 5.76 -3.84
C ALA A 172 12.09 7.10 -4.58
N PRO A 173 13.11 7.33 -5.45
CA PRO A 173 13.20 8.57 -6.23
C PRO A 173 12.02 8.82 -7.19
N PHE A 174 11.21 7.79 -7.45
CA PHE A 174 10.05 7.83 -8.32
C PHE A 174 8.77 7.42 -7.60
N LEU A 175 8.75 7.38 -6.26
CA LEU A 175 7.60 7.02 -5.44
C LEU A 175 7.19 8.20 -4.57
N ASP A 176 6.06 8.83 -4.87
CA ASP A 176 5.62 10.03 -4.14
C ASP A 176 4.90 9.70 -2.83
N ALA A 177 4.11 8.62 -2.82
CA ALA A 177 3.39 8.17 -1.65
C ALA A 177 3.22 6.64 -1.58
N ALA A 178 3.02 6.14 -0.37
CA ALA A 178 2.66 4.76 -0.12
C ALA A 178 1.58 4.67 0.96
N ASN A 179 0.60 3.80 0.73
CA ASN A 179 -0.21 3.24 1.79
C ASN A 179 0.31 1.84 2.11
N VAL A 180 0.75 1.62 3.35
CA VAL A 180 1.28 0.33 3.80
C VAL A 180 0.28 -0.38 4.70
N ASP A 181 -0.12 -1.59 4.30
CA ASP A 181 -0.92 -2.50 5.09
C ASP A 181 -0.10 -3.12 6.24
N VAL A 182 -0.17 -2.55 7.45
CA VAL A 182 0.34 -3.20 8.66
C VAL A 182 -0.74 -4.15 9.18
N LYS A 183 -0.66 -5.41 8.75
CA LYS A 183 -1.76 -6.39 8.88
C LYS A 183 -2.07 -6.85 10.31
N ALA A 184 -1.12 -6.66 11.23
CA ALA A 184 -1.21 -6.95 12.66
C ALA A 184 0.07 -6.42 13.34
N PHE A 185 0.10 -6.35 14.66
CA PHE A 185 1.35 -6.07 15.41
C PHE A 185 1.87 -7.31 16.14
N SER A 186 1.89 -8.44 15.40
CA SER A 186 2.27 -9.76 15.90
C SER A 186 2.98 -10.62 14.85
N GLU A 187 4.20 -11.08 15.16
CA GLU A 187 4.91 -12.08 14.35
C GLU A 187 4.17 -13.44 14.28
N GLY A 188 3.33 -13.73 15.28
CA GLY A 188 2.46 -14.90 15.26
C GLY A 188 1.41 -14.81 14.15
N PHE A 189 0.74 -13.65 14.05
CA PHE A 189 -0.24 -13.39 12.99
C PHE A 189 0.43 -13.40 11.60
N TYR A 190 1.57 -12.72 11.44
CA TYR A 190 2.27 -12.68 10.16
C TYR A 190 2.66 -14.08 9.65
N ARG A 191 3.20 -14.94 10.52
CA ARG A 191 3.56 -16.30 10.11
C ARG A 191 2.35 -17.17 9.80
N LYS A 192 1.32 -17.16 10.66
CA LYS A 192 0.17 -18.09 10.56
C LYS A 192 -0.91 -17.64 9.57
N VAL A 193 -1.15 -16.33 9.48
CA VAL A 193 -2.25 -15.75 8.68
C VAL A 193 -1.74 -15.19 7.36
N CYS A 194 -0.55 -14.60 7.34
CA CYS A 194 0.01 -13.94 6.13
C CYS A 194 1.09 -14.76 5.41
N GLY A 195 1.72 -15.74 6.06
CA GLY A 195 2.87 -16.46 5.51
C GLY A 195 4.10 -15.56 5.33
N ALA A 196 4.28 -14.57 6.21
CA ALA A 196 5.32 -13.56 6.14
C ALA A 196 5.88 -13.22 7.54
N ARG A 197 6.57 -12.07 7.66
CA ARG A 197 7.18 -11.56 8.90
C ARG A 197 6.80 -10.10 9.10
N LEU A 198 6.61 -9.67 10.35
CA LEU A 198 6.25 -8.28 10.65
C LEU A 198 7.45 -7.35 10.49
N LYS A 199 8.62 -7.73 11.04
CA LYS A 199 9.79 -6.83 11.12
C LYS A 199 10.14 -6.14 9.78
N PRO A 200 10.21 -6.82 8.63
CA PRO A 200 10.55 -6.14 7.37
C PRO A 200 9.52 -5.11 6.90
N VAL A 201 8.25 -5.23 7.33
CA VAL A 201 7.21 -4.24 7.04
C VAL A 201 7.49 -2.95 7.81
N LEU A 202 7.74 -3.07 9.12
CA LEU A 202 8.05 -1.92 9.99
C LEU A 202 9.30 -1.17 9.51
N GLU A 203 10.39 -1.91 9.24
CA GLU A 203 11.63 -1.33 8.73
C GLU A 203 11.43 -0.64 7.36
N THR A 204 10.48 -1.10 6.55
CA THR A 204 10.17 -0.47 5.25
C THR A 204 9.39 0.82 5.42
N CYS A 205 8.45 0.89 6.37
CA CYS A 205 7.75 2.12 6.73
C CYS A 205 8.72 3.21 7.19
N GLU A 206 9.63 2.87 8.12
CA GLU A 206 10.67 3.79 8.62
C GLU A 206 11.52 4.32 7.46
N ARG A 207 12.01 3.42 6.60
CA ARG A 207 12.83 3.77 5.44
C ARG A 207 12.10 4.60 4.37
N MET A 208 10.78 4.44 4.22
CA MET A 208 9.97 5.25 3.29
C MET A 208 9.92 6.71 3.76
N LEU A 209 9.71 6.95 5.06
CA LEU A 209 9.73 8.30 5.63
C LEU A 209 11.09 8.96 5.51
N GLU A 210 12.17 8.24 5.82
CA GLU A 210 13.55 8.74 5.67
C GLU A 210 13.86 9.22 4.24
N ARG A 211 13.18 8.63 3.24
CA ARG A 211 13.35 8.94 1.81
C ARG A 211 12.34 9.98 1.29
N GLY A 212 11.52 10.55 2.16
CA GLY A 212 10.54 11.59 1.81
C GLY A 212 9.29 11.07 1.10
N VAL A 213 9.05 9.76 1.10
CA VAL A 213 7.80 9.16 0.59
C VAL A 213 6.69 9.53 1.58
N HIS A 214 5.58 10.09 1.08
CA HIS A 214 4.40 10.31 1.92
C HIS A 214 3.83 8.97 2.36
N LEU A 215 3.73 8.72 3.66
CA LEU A 215 3.31 7.44 4.20
C LEU A 215 1.96 7.57 4.91
N GLU A 216 1.04 6.68 4.59
CA GLU A 216 -0.14 6.39 5.39
C GLU A 216 -0.20 4.89 5.67
N LEU A 217 -0.84 4.51 6.79
CA LEU A 217 -0.90 3.13 7.22
C LEU A 217 -2.34 2.64 7.23
N THR A 218 -2.54 1.42 6.72
CA THR A 218 -3.83 0.72 6.85
C THR A 218 -3.69 -0.46 7.80
N TYR A 219 -4.61 -0.54 8.76
CA TYR A 219 -4.74 -1.65 9.69
C TYR A 219 -6.15 -2.24 9.53
N LEU A 220 -6.27 -3.37 8.84
CA LEU A 220 -7.54 -4.09 8.72
C LEU A 220 -7.84 -4.80 10.06
N VAL A 221 -8.83 -4.32 10.80
CA VAL A 221 -9.22 -4.89 12.09
C VAL A 221 -10.03 -6.15 11.86
N ILE A 222 -9.59 -7.30 12.35
CA ILE A 222 -10.18 -8.63 12.16
C ILE A 222 -10.58 -9.19 13.53
N PRO A 223 -11.89 -9.34 13.81
CA PRO A 223 -12.38 -9.77 15.12
C PRO A 223 -11.79 -11.11 15.60
N GLY A 224 -11.21 -11.12 16.79
CA GLY A 224 -10.60 -12.28 17.42
C GLY A 224 -9.19 -12.63 16.93
N TYR A 225 -8.59 -11.80 16.06
CA TYR A 225 -7.26 -12.07 15.49
C TYR A 225 -6.23 -10.97 15.76
N ASN A 226 -6.59 -9.70 15.53
CA ASN A 226 -5.67 -8.57 15.63
C ASN A 226 -6.36 -7.31 16.22
N ASP A 227 -7.48 -7.48 16.92
CA ASP A 227 -8.39 -6.42 17.39
C ASP A 227 -8.37 -6.22 18.92
N SER A 228 -7.39 -6.80 19.61
CA SER A 228 -7.23 -6.59 21.05
C SER A 228 -6.66 -5.21 21.35
N ASP A 229 -7.10 -4.63 22.47
CA ASP A 229 -6.68 -3.29 22.87
C ASP A 229 -5.15 -3.19 23.05
N GLU A 230 -4.51 -4.24 23.58
CA GLU A 230 -3.05 -4.33 23.70
C GLU A 230 -2.37 -4.27 22.32
N GLU A 231 -2.88 -5.02 21.33
CA GLU A 231 -2.25 -5.05 20.01
C GLU A 231 -2.38 -3.72 19.28
N ILE A 232 -3.57 -3.11 19.33
CA ILE A 232 -3.84 -1.79 18.77
C ILE A 232 -3.00 -0.72 19.47
N GLY A 233 -2.87 -0.81 20.80
CA GLY A 233 -2.02 0.08 21.60
C GLY A 233 -0.56 0.02 21.15
N ARG A 234 0.03 -1.18 21.08
CA ARG A 234 1.44 -1.35 20.64
C ARG A 234 1.67 -0.86 19.21
N PHE A 235 0.73 -1.11 18.30
CA PHE A 235 0.80 -0.57 16.94
C PHE A 235 0.79 0.96 16.96
N SER A 236 -0.13 1.56 17.69
CA SER A 236 -0.29 3.02 17.76
C SER A 236 0.90 3.71 18.42
N GLU A 237 1.45 3.11 19.48
CA GLU A 237 2.71 3.56 20.10
C GLU A 237 3.88 3.51 19.11
N TRP A 238 3.98 2.43 18.30
CA TRP A 238 5.00 2.37 17.26
C TRP A 238 4.80 3.43 16.17
N VAL A 239 3.56 3.77 15.80
CA VAL A 239 3.32 4.88 14.86
C VAL A 239 3.88 6.19 15.43
N VAL A 240 3.61 6.49 16.70
CA VAL A 240 4.05 7.75 17.33
C VAL A 240 5.57 7.78 17.53
N TRP A 241 6.16 6.71 18.05
CA TRP A 241 7.56 6.69 18.48
C TRP A 241 8.56 6.12 17.47
N GLY A 242 8.10 5.22 16.61
CA GLY A 242 8.89 4.60 15.56
C GLY A 242 8.81 5.32 14.21
N LEU A 243 7.72 6.07 13.98
CA LEU A 243 7.54 6.89 12.79
C LEU A 243 7.41 8.37 13.18
N ASP A 244 6.20 8.90 13.14
CA ASP A 244 5.85 10.25 13.55
C ASP A 244 4.35 10.28 13.88
N ALA A 245 3.96 11.04 14.91
CA ALA A 245 2.57 11.15 15.35
C ALA A 245 1.61 11.65 14.24
N SER A 246 2.14 12.37 13.25
CA SER A 246 1.39 12.91 12.12
C SER A 246 1.18 11.92 10.97
N VAL A 247 1.72 10.70 11.04
CA VAL A 247 1.46 9.63 10.04
C VAL A 247 0.00 9.17 10.16
N PRO A 248 -0.82 9.32 9.11
CA PRO A 248 -2.20 8.87 9.12
C PRO A 248 -2.37 7.37 9.29
N VAL A 249 -3.34 6.97 10.11
CA VAL A 249 -3.70 5.58 10.36
C VAL A 249 -5.16 5.33 10.00
N HIS A 250 -5.40 4.31 9.19
CA HIS A 250 -6.72 3.87 8.75
C HIS A 250 -7.07 2.53 9.38
N PHE A 251 -7.94 2.52 10.39
CA PHE A 251 -8.53 1.28 10.90
C PHE A 251 -9.72 0.88 10.02
N SER A 252 -9.53 -0.14 9.20
CA SER A 252 -10.53 -0.57 8.22
C SER A 252 -11.37 -1.73 8.71
N ALA A 253 -12.67 -1.72 8.44
CA ALA A 253 -13.55 -2.85 8.73
C ALA A 253 -13.22 -4.05 7.83
N PHE A 254 -13.05 -5.21 8.46
CA PHE A 254 -13.00 -6.50 7.80
C PHE A 254 -14.41 -6.97 7.44
N TYR A 255 -14.51 -7.69 6.33
CA TYR A 255 -15.64 -8.53 5.99
C TYR A 255 -15.15 -9.94 5.65
N PRO A 256 -15.94 -11.00 5.93
CA PRO A 256 -15.55 -12.38 5.66
C PRO A 256 -15.11 -12.59 4.20
N ALA A 257 -13.88 -13.05 4.01
CA ALA A 257 -13.29 -13.25 2.69
C ALA A 257 -12.33 -14.45 2.68
N TYR A 258 -12.18 -15.06 1.49
CA TYR A 258 -11.24 -16.14 1.18
C TYR A 258 -11.30 -17.33 2.16
N LYS A 259 -10.39 -17.41 3.14
CA LYS A 259 -10.24 -18.53 4.09
C LYS A 259 -10.65 -18.16 5.52
N MET A 260 -11.38 -17.05 5.67
CA MET A 260 -11.88 -16.51 6.93
C MET A 260 -13.36 -16.15 6.78
N LEU A 261 -14.15 -17.06 6.20
CA LEU A 261 -15.60 -16.87 5.98
C LEU A 261 -16.40 -17.02 7.28
N GLU A 262 -15.81 -17.67 8.28
CA GLU A 262 -16.36 -17.93 9.59
C GLU A 262 -16.19 -16.76 10.57
N VAL A 263 -15.36 -15.78 10.24
CA VAL A 263 -15.06 -14.63 11.10
C VAL A 263 -16.11 -13.54 10.83
N PRO A 264 -16.77 -12.99 11.86
CA PRO A 264 -17.78 -11.95 11.66
C PRO A 264 -17.15 -10.66 11.10
N PRO A 265 -17.92 -9.82 10.40
CA PRO A 265 -17.46 -8.50 10.00
C PRO A 265 -17.13 -7.65 11.23
N THR A 266 -16.19 -6.72 11.08
CA THR A 266 -15.85 -5.77 12.15
C THR A 266 -17.01 -4.83 12.39
N SER A 267 -17.42 -4.68 13.64
CA SER A 267 -18.42 -3.69 14.02
C SER A 267 -17.85 -2.29 13.99
N VAL A 268 -18.70 -1.29 13.71
CA VAL A 268 -18.33 0.13 13.81
C VAL A 268 -17.80 0.45 15.21
N ALA A 269 -18.47 -0.04 16.26
CA ALA A 269 -18.00 0.11 17.65
C ALA A 269 -16.59 -0.49 17.89
N GLY A 270 -16.21 -1.55 17.17
CA GLY A 270 -14.86 -2.10 17.23
C GLY A 270 -13.81 -1.16 16.64
N LEU A 271 -14.18 -0.47 15.55
CA LEU A 271 -13.34 0.53 14.92
C LEU A 271 -13.26 1.83 15.74
N GLU A 272 -14.37 2.32 16.27
CA GLU A 272 -14.39 3.47 17.19
C GLU A 272 -13.51 3.21 18.41
N ARG A 273 -13.55 1.99 18.98
CA ARG A 273 -12.63 1.59 20.05
C ARG A 273 -11.17 1.69 19.61
N ALA A 274 -10.83 1.18 18.42
CA ALA A 274 -9.47 1.28 17.89
C ALA A 274 -9.03 2.74 17.68
N HIS A 275 -9.95 3.59 17.21
CA HIS A 275 -9.75 5.03 17.08
C HIS A 275 -9.38 5.67 18.43
N GLU A 276 -10.19 5.44 19.47
CA GLU A 276 -9.92 6.00 20.81
C GLU A 276 -8.57 5.55 21.38
N ILE A 277 -8.21 4.28 21.21
CA ILE A 277 -6.91 3.75 21.66
C ILE A 277 -5.76 4.45 20.94
N ALA A 278 -5.84 4.59 19.61
CA ALA A 278 -4.80 5.24 18.84
C ALA A 278 -4.68 6.75 19.15
N LYS A 279 -5.81 7.43 19.33
CA LYS A 279 -5.83 8.84 19.78
C LYS A 279 -5.21 8.98 21.16
N ALA A 280 -5.53 8.10 22.10
CA ALA A 280 -4.94 8.10 23.45
C ALA A 280 -3.44 7.81 23.44
N ALA A 281 -2.95 7.00 22.51
CA ALA A 281 -1.52 6.74 22.31
C ALA A 281 -0.77 7.94 21.69
N GLY A 282 -1.48 8.92 21.11
CA GLY A 282 -0.92 10.15 20.56
C GLY A 282 -0.93 10.25 19.04
N VAL A 283 -1.57 9.33 18.32
CA VAL A 283 -1.70 9.44 16.86
C VAL A 283 -2.57 10.66 16.51
N GLU A 284 -2.05 11.55 15.66
CA GLU A 284 -2.73 12.81 15.32
C GLU A 284 -3.95 12.58 14.42
N TYR A 285 -3.80 11.73 13.40
CA TYR A 285 -4.82 11.48 12.38
C TYR A 285 -5.20 10.00 12.34
N VAL A 286 -6.42 9.71 12.77
CA VAL A 286 -6.96 8.34 12.83
C VAL A 286 -8.29 8.31 12.09
N TYR A 287 -8.43 7.35 11.19
CA TYR A 287 -9.55 7.23 10.27
C TYR A 287 -10.23 5.88 10.39
N LEU A 288 -11.54 5.85 10.14
CA LEU A 288 -12.28 4.60 9.98
C LEU A 288 -12.50 4.30 8.51
N GLY A 289 -11.86 3.23 8.03
CA GLY A 289 -12.00 2.75 6.66
C GLY A 289 -13.16 1.76 6.51
N ASN A 290 -13.75 1.72 5.31
CA ASN A 290 -14.91 0.87 4.99
C ASN A 290 -16.16 1.16 5.85
N VAL A 291 -16.34 2.39 6.33
CA VAL A 291 -17.55 2.84 7.03
C VAL A 291 -18.09 4.11 6.36
N PRO A 292 -18.78 3.98 5.20
CA PRO A 292 -19.19 5.13 4.42
C PRO A 292 -20.11 6.08 5.20
N GLY A 293 -19.79 7.37 5.16
CA GLY A 293 -20.54 8.43 5.83
C GLY A 293 -20.21 8.63 7.31
N HIS A 294 -19.18 7.94 7.83
CA HIS A 294 -18.76 8.11 9.21
C HIS A 294 -18.02 9.44 9.41
N GLU A 295 -18.17 10.07 10.58
CA GLU A 295 -17.51 11.36 10.85
C GLU A 295 -15.99 11.28 10.78
N TYR A 296 -15.42 10.14 11.19
CA TYR A 296 -13.99 9.81 11.13
C TYR A 296 -13.50 9.44 9.71
N GLU A 297 -14.26 9.74 8.66
CA GLU A 297 -13.71 9.87 7.29
C GLU A 297 -13.18 11.30 7.04
N ASN A 298 -13.58 12.28 7.84
CA ASN A 298 -13.16 13.67 7.71
C ASN A 298 -11.82 13.92 8.40
N THR A 299 -11.06 14.89 7.89
CA THR A 299 -9.80 15.32 8.51
C THR A 299 -10.04 16.53 9.39
N PHE A 300 -9.69 16.41 10.67
CA PHE A 300 -9.73 17.49 11.64
C PHE A 300 -8.32 17.91 12.07
N CYS A 301 -8.15 19.16 12.48
CA CYS A 301 -6.90 19.63 13.05
C CYS A 301 -6.65 18.92 14.39
N PRO A 302 -5.49 18.28 14.59
CA PRO A 302 -5.23 17.50 15.79
C PRO A 302 -5.06 18.35 17.04
N GLU A 303 -4.86 19.66 16.88
CA GLU A 303 -4.65 20.60 17.99
C GLU A 303 -5.94 21.30 18.44
N CYS A 304 -6.77 21.77 17.49
CA CYS A 304 -7.93 22.61 17.80
C CYS A 304 -9.28 22.04 17.33
N GLY A 305 -9.29 20.89 16.66
CA GLY A 305 -10.49 20.22 16.16
C GLY A 305 -11.17 20.92 14.97
N GLU A 306 -10.54 21.91 14.33
CA GLU A 306 -11.08 22.54 13.12
C GLU A 306 -11.25 21.51 12.00
N LEU A 307 -12.39 21.52 11.30
CA LEU A 307 -12.59 20.67 10.12
C LEU A 307 -11.72 21.18 8.96
N LEU A 308 -10.80 20.33 8.48
CA LEU A 308 -9.81 20.68 7.45
C LEU A 308 -10.20 20.12 6.07
N VAL A 309 -10.65 18.87 6.04
CA VAL A 309 -11.14 18.20 4.83
C VAL A 309 -12.43 17.47 5.17
N GLU A 310 -13.51 17.87 4.49
CA GLU A 310 -14.82 17.26 4.62
C GLU A 310 -15.02 16.27 3.45
N ARG A 311 -15.27 15.00 3.75
CA ARG A 311 -15.45 13.93 2.77
C ARG A 311 -16.90 13.45 2.77
N SER A 312 -17.49 13.39 1.58
CA SER A 312 -18.85 12.89 1.39
C SER A 312 -18.93 12.07 0.10
N GLY A 313 -18.75 10.75 0.22
CA GLY A 313 -18.73 9.84 -0.92
C GLY A 313 -17.57 10.12 -1.87
N HIS A 314 -17.86 10.71 -3.04
CA HIS A 314 -16.87 11.05 -4.07
C HIS A 314 -16.60 12.56 -4.18
N ARG A 315 -16.97 13.34 -3.17
CA ARG A 315 -16.74 14.79 -3.15
C ARG A 315 -16.02 15.18 -1.87
N ASP A 316 -14.84 15.75 -2.06
CA ASP A 316 -14.02 16.27 -0.99
C ASP A 316 -14.08 17.79 -1.01
N ARG A 317 -14.29 18.40 0.16
CA ARG A 317 -14.26 19.84 0.35
C ARG A 317 -13.08 20.20 1.24
N LEU A 318 -12.04 20.71 0.61
CA LEU A 318 -10.84 21.20 1.28
C LEU A 318 -11.09 22.59 1.86
N ARG A 319 -10.74 22.77 3.14
CA ARG A 319 -10.74 24.07 3.86
C ARG A 319 -9.33 24.57 4.15
N ILE A 320 -8.35 23.94 3.50
CA ILE A 320 -6.91 24.21 3.58
C ILE A 320 -6.38 24.48 2.17
N SER A 321 -5.23 25.16 2.08
CA SER A 321 -4.59 25.47 0.80
C SER A 321 -3.09 25.65 0.97
N GLY A 322 -2.36 25.57 -0.16
CA GLY A 322 -0.91 25.75 -0.21
C GLY A 322 -0.12 24.43 -0.08
N PRO A 323 1.17 24.44 -0.47
CA PRO A 323 2.00 23.23 -0.52
C PRO A 323 2.39 22.69 0.87
N GLU A 324 2.42 23.55 1.89
CA GLU A 324 2.65 23.19 3.29
C GLU A 324 1.48 23.75 4.13
N PRO A 325 0.31 23.10 4.07
CA PRO A 325 -0.90 23.64 4.66
C PRO A 325 -0.78 23.74 6.18
N LYS A 326 -1.32 24.83 6.72
CA LYS A 326 -1.47 25.04 8.17
C LYS A 326 -2.95 25.12 8.52
N CYS A 327 -3.27 24.85 9.78
CA CYS A 327 -4.63 25.03 10.29
C CYS A 327 -5.10 26.48 10.05
N PRO A 328 -6.25 26.69 9.39
CA PRO A 328 -6.76 28.02 9.04
C PRO A 328 -7.42 28.73 10.24
N ARG A 329 -7.66 28.01 11.35
CA ARG A 329 -8.30 28.59 12.54
C ARG A 329 -7.40 29.66 13.17
N PRO A 330 -7.91 30.89 13.37
CA PRO A 330 -7.15 31.94 14.03
C PRO A 330 -6.59 31.49 15.39
N GLY A 331 -5.28 31.65 15.59
CA GLY A 331 -4.58 31.31 16.84
C GLY A 331 -4.04 29.89 16.94
N CYS A 332 -4.33 28.98 16.00
CA CYS A 332 -3.75 27.62 16.00
C CYS A 332 -2.47 27.56 15.15
N GLY A 333 -2.59 27.64 13.81
CA GLY A 333 -1.42 27.63 12.92
C GLY A 333 -0.62 26.31 12.88
N LYS A 334 -1.16 25.21 13.44
CA LYS A 334 -0.59 23.85 13.36
C LYS A 334 -0.22 23.49 11.92
N SER A 335 1.03 23.09 11.70
CA SER A 335 1.45 22.49 10.43
C SER A 335 0.76 21.14 10.23
N LEU A 336 0.24 20.91 9.04
CA LEU A 336 -0.53 19.72 8.71
C LEU A 336 0.30 18.82 7.80
N ASN A 337 0.39 17.53 8.12
CA ASN A 337 1.03 16.54 7.26
C ASN A 337 0.09 16.17 6.10
N ILE A 338 -0.22 17.13 5.23
CA ILE A 338 -1.11 16.97 4.05
C ILE A 338 -0.41 17.58 2.83
N ARG A 339 -0.37 16.85 1.72
CA ARG A 339 0.14 17.31 0.41
C ARG A 339 -1.03 17.69 -0.50
N LEU A 340 -0.98 18.88 -1.11
CA LEU A 340 -2.02 19.47 -1.96
C LEU A 340 -1.55 19.76 -3.37
#